data_AF-C5L9R1-F1
#
_entry.id   AF-C5L9R1-F1
#
_cell.length_a   1.000
_cell.length_b   1.000
_cell.length_c   1.000
_cell.angle_alpha   90.00
_cell.angle_beta   90.00
_cell.angle_gamma   90.00
#
_symmetry.space_group_name_H-M   'P 1'
#
loop_
_entity.id
_entity.type
_entity.pdbx_description
1 polymer ?
#
loop_
_entity_poly.entity_id
_entity_poly.type
_entity_poly.pdbx_seq_one_letter_code
_entity_poly.pdbx_strand_id
1 'polypeptide(L)'
;MIEVLKPLHEMMLQGPQTLRETSFTQAFGRDLREALKWIHAYEREEARHQQEIVDFRAEGEQGSSDDKRLDLIDQAWQIYYKVFQKIHKQVETLSHLDLQYVSPLLLNARNLELAVPGTYSPEREEAGDLVTISYFSPSIDIIASKQKPRIIHMRGSDGRSYKFVLKGHEDLKQDERVMQLFGLINSLVAGQASKSRKFGDAAS
;
A
#
# COMPACT_ATOMS: atom_id res chain seq x y z
N MET A 1 20.89 0.04 -0.56
CA MET A 1 20.17 -0.41 -1.77
C MET A 1 19.74 -1.86 -1.63
N ILE A 2 20.67 -2.80 -1.39
CA ILE A 2 20.38 -4.24 -1.22
C ILE A 2 19.35 -4.51 -0.11
N GLU A 3 19.52 -3.90 1.07
CA GLU A 3 18.59 -4.04 2.21
C GLU A 3 17.15 -3.61 1.89
N VAL A 4 16.95 -2.70 0.93
CA VAL A 4 15.61 -2.28 0.50
C VAL A 4 14.99 -3.30 -0.48
N LEU A 5 15.82 -3.97 -1.28
CA LEU A 5 15.36 -4.89 -2.33
C LEU A 5 15.15 -6.32 -1.81
N LYS A 6 15.92 -6.76 -0.80
CA LYS A 6 15.82 -8.12 -0.23
C LYS A 6 14.39 -8.50 0.18
N PRO A 7 13.65 -7.69 0.97
CA PRO A 7 12.29 -8.04 1.36
C PRO A 7 11.34 -8.14 0.16
N LEU A 8 11.59 -7.37 -0.90
CA LEU A 8 10.77 -7.41 -2.12
C LEU A 8 11.00 -8.70 -2.91
N HIS A 9 12.24 -9.19 -2.95
CA HIS A 9 12.54 -10.51 -3.55
C HIS A 9 11.96 -11.64 -2.72
N GLU A 10 12.06 -11.58 -1.39
CA GLU A 10 11.44 -12.54 -0.49
C GLU A 10 9.92 -12.60 -0.69
N MET A 11 9.26 -11.45 -0.82
CA MET A 11 7.84 -11.37 -1.16
C MET A 11 7.53 -12.08 -2.48
N MET A 12 8.36 -11.91 -3.50
CA MET A 12 8.18 -12.60 -4.79
C MET A 12 8.42 -14.11 -4.72
N LEU A 13 9.24 -14.60 -3.79
CA LEU A 13 9.49 -16.03 -3.60
C LEU A 13 8.27 -16.78 -3.04
N GLN A 14 7.36 -16.08 -2.35
CA GLN A 14 6.10 -16.67 -1.87
C GLN A 14 5.16 -17.08 -3.02
N GLY A 15 5.43 -16.60 -4.24
CA GLY A 15 4.63 -16.87 -5.42
C GLY A 15 3.41 -15.96 -5.56
N PRO A 16 2.85 -15.86 -6.78
CA PRO A 16 1.71 -14.99 -7.03
C PRO A 16 0.42 -15.53 -6.40
N GLN A 17 -0.30 -14.69 -5.67
CA GLN A 17 -1.59 -15.02 -5.06
C GLN A 17 -2.79 -14.56 -5.91
N THR A 18 -2.55 -13.58 -6.80
CA THR A 18 -3.58 -12.98 -7.65
C THR A 18 -3.21 -13.08 -9.14
N LEU A 19 -4.19 -12.89 -10.02
CA LEU A 19 -3.94 -12.85 -11.46
C LEU A 19 -3.03 -11.66 -11.84
N ARG A 20 -3.15 -10.53 -11.14
CA ARG A 20 -2.28 -9.38 -11.34
C ARG A 20 -0.82 -9.71 -10.98
N GLU A 21 -0.60 -10.39 -9.86
CA GLU A 21 0.75 -10.84 -9.46
C GLU A 21 1.30 -11.91 -10.40
N THR A 22 0.44 -12.79 -10.93
CA THR A 22 0.82 -13.79 -11.93
C THR A 22 1.35 -13.09 -13.18
N SER A 23 0.61 -12.11 -13.71
CA SER A 23 1.04 -11.30 -14.86
C SER A 23 2.34 -10.53 -14.58
N PHE A 24 2.52 -9.99 -13.37
CA PHE A 24 3.76 -9.33 -12.97
C PHE A 24 4.96 -10.31 -12.99
N THR A 25 4.77 -11.48 -12.38
CA THR A 25 5.82 -12.51 -12.29
C THR A 25 6.19 -13.06 -13.67
N GLN A 26 5.21 -13.23 -14.56
CA GLN A 26 5.45 -13.64 -15.95
C GLN A 26 6.22 -12.55 -16.73
N ALA A 27 5.88 -11.28 -16.55
CA ALA A 27 6.49 -10.18 -17.29
C ALA A 27 7.91 -9.81 -16.81
N PHE A 28 8.15 -9.85 -15.50
CA PHE A 28 9.38 -9.29 -14.89
C PHE A 28 10.14 -10.29 -14.00
N GLY A 29 9.55 -11.43 -13.64
CA GLY A 29 10.12 -12.33 -12.64
C GLY A 29 11.44 -12.97 -13.06
N ARG A 30 11.64 -13.24 -14.36
CA ARG A 30 12.92 -13.75 -14.87
C ARG A 30 14.04 -12.73 -14.66
N ASP A 31 13.83 -11.51 -15.14
CA ASP A 31 14.80 -10.41 -15.05
C ASP A 31 15.13 -10.11 -13.57
N LEU A 32 14.12 -10.02 -12.72
CA LEU A 32 14.32 -9.75 -11.28
C LEU A 32 15.10 -10.87 -10.57
N ARG A 33 14.85 -12.14 -10.90
CA ARG A 33 15.66 -13.26 -10.37
C ARG A 33 17.10 -13.23 -10.88
N GLU A 34 17.32 -12.78 -12.11
CA GLU A 34 18.66 -12.60 -12.67
C GLU A 34 19.41 -11.48 -11.96
N ALA A 35 18.77 -10.33 -11.74
CA ALA A 35 19.33 -9.24 -10.94
C ALA A 35 19.69 -9.69 -9.51
N LEU A 36 18.82 -10.51 -8.88
CA LEU A 36 19.09 -11.06 -7.55
C LEU A 36 20.35 -11.97 -7.52
N LYS A 37 20.62 -12.74 -8.58
CA LYS A 37 21.84 -13.55 -8.67
C LYS A 37 23.10 -12.68 -8.64
N TRP A 38 23.09 -11.54 -9.31
CA TRP A 38 24.18 -10.57 -9.30
C TRP A 38 24.38 -9.96 -7.91
N ILE A 39 23.29 -9.63 -7.21
CA ILE A 39 23.35 -9.17 -5.81
C ILE A 39 23.97 -10.23 -4.90
N HIS A 40 23.54 -11.49 -4.98
CA HIS A 40 24.14 -12.56 -4.18
C HIS A 40 25.62 -12.82 -4.54
N ALA A 41 26.00 -12.64 -5.81
CA ALA A 41 27.40 -12.72 -6.22
C ALA A 41 28.22 -11.60 -5.59
N TYR A 42 27.71 -10.36 -5.60
CA TYR A 42 28.34 -9.23 -4.93
C TYR A 42 28.51 -9.50 -3.43
N GLU A 43 27.47 -9.94 -2.72
CA GLU A 43 27.53 -10.20 -1.26
C GLU A 43 28.59 -11.26 -0.91
N ARG A 44 28.75 -12.29 -1.75
CA ARG A 44 29.80 -13.30 -1.57
C ARG A 44 31.20 -12.72 -1.75
N GLU A 45 31.40 -11.88 -2.76
CA GLU A 45 32.71 -11.23 -2.98
C GLU A 45 33.00 -10.20 -1.89
N GLU A 46 31.99 -9.46 -1.43
CA GLU A 46 32.09 -8.52 -0.30
C GLU A 46 32.49 -9.23 1.00
N ALA A 47 31.87 -10.37 1.30
CA ALA A 47 32.23 -11.18 2.46
C ALA A 47 33.67 -11.71 2.40
N ARG A 48 34.15 -12.14 1.23
CA ARG A 48 35.55 -12.56 1.04
C ARG A 48 36.52 -11.41 1.25
N HIS A 49 36.26 -10.27 0.62
CA HIS A 49 37.09 -9.08 0.76
C HIS A 49 37.17 -8.61 2.22
N GLN A 50 36.04 -8.63 2.95
CA GLN A 50 36.02 -8.27 4.36
C GLN A 50 36.88 -9.22 5.21
N GLN A 51 36.88 -10.52 4.89
CA GLN A 51 37.72 -11.52 5.56
C GLN A 51 39.20 -11.32 5.25
N GLU A 52 39.56 -11.02 4.00
CA GLU A 52 40.94 -10.76 3.57
C GLU A 52 41.56 -9.53 4.26
N ILE A 53 40.77 -8.47 4.50
CA ILE A 53 41.21 -7.30 5.28
C ILE A 53 41.55 -7.68 6.73
N VAL A 54 40.73 -8.54 7.35
CA VAL A 54 40.91 -8.96 8.75
C VAL A 54 42.17 -9.83 8.91
N ASP A 55 42.51 -10.63 7.90
CA ASP A 55 43.63 -11.58 7.93
C ASP A 55 45.02 -10.94 7.63
N PHE A 56 45.15 -9.61 7.68
CA PHE A 56 46.42 -8.85 7.60
C PHE A 56 47.32 -9.14 6.37
N ARG A 57 46.77 -9.63 5.27
CA ARG A 57 47.46 -9.77 3.96
C ARG A 57 47.07 -8.63 3.02
N ALA A 58 47.45 -7.40 3.36
CA ALA A 58 47.17 -6.21 2.55
C ALA A 58 48.41 -5.70 1.79
N GLU A 59 49.24 -6.60 1.24
CA GLU A 59 50.32 -6.20 0.34
C GLU A 59 50.11 -6.85 -1.05
N GLY A 60 49.50 -6.07 -1.94
CA GLY A 60 49.46 -6.32 -3.38
C GLY A 60 48.07 -6.67 -3.95
N GLU A 61 47.59 -5.85 -4.88
CA GLU A 61 46.38 -6.05 -5.73
C GLU A 61 45.00 -5.68 -5.16
N GLN A 62 44.88 -4.53 -4.48
CA GLN A 62 43.57 -3.95 -4.11
C GLN A 62 42.70 -3.51 -5.33
N GLY A 63 43.31 -3.20 -6.48
CA GLY A 63 42.58 -2.68 -7.64
C GLY A 63 41.65 -3.69 -8.34
N SER A 64 42.03 -4.98 -8.41
CA SER A 64 41.28 -5.95 -9.22
C SER A 64 39.98 -6.46 -8.55
N SER A 65 39.96 -6.54 -7.22
CA SER A 65 38.80 -7.01 -6.46
C SER A 65 37.69 -5.96 -6.40
N ASP A 66 38.07 -4.68 -6.28
CA ASP A 66 37.12 -3.56 -6.26
C ASP A 66 36.42 -3.38 -7.60
N ASP A 67 37.16 -3.45 -8.70
CA ASP A 67 36.60 -3.39 -10.06
C ASP A 67 35.57 -4.51 -10.28
N LYS A 68 35.88 -5.72 -9.84
CA LYS A 68 34.96 -6.87 -9.94
C LYS A 68 33.67 -6.68 -9.13
N ARG A 69 33.73 -6.10 -7.93
CA ARG A 69 32.53 -5.83 -7.11
C ARG A 69 31.64 -4.76 -7.75
N LEU A 70 32.24 -3.71 -8.31
CA LEU A 70 31.53 -2.66 -9.04
C LEU A 70 30.82 -3.21 -10.28
N ASP A 71 31.50 -4.07 -11.05
CA ASP A 71 30.89 -4.74 -12.21
C ASP A 71 29.65 -5.55 -11.83
N LEU A 72 29.69 -6.31 -10.74
CA LEU A 72 28.55 -7.11 -10.27
C LEU A 72 27.33 -6.25 -9.91
N ILE A 73 27.57 -5.10 -9.26
CA ILE A 73 26.50 -4.15 -8.94
C ILE A 73 25.95 -3.50 -10.22
N ASP A 74 26.82 -3.12 -11.16
CA ASP A 74 26.39 -2.49 -12.40
C ASP A 74 25.49 -3.44 -13.21
N GLN A 75 25.87 -4.72 -13.33
CA GLN A 75 25.03 -5.73 -13.98
C GLN A 75 23.63 -5.86 -13.34
N ALA A 76 23.57 -5.88 -11.99
CA ALA A 76 22.28 -5.90 -11.29
C ALA A 76 21.47 -4.63 -11.55
N TRP A 77 22.12 -3.46 -11.49
CA TRP A 77 21.49 -2.15 -11.66
C TRP A 77 20.90 -1.97 -13.05
N GLN A 78 21.62 -2.36 -14.11
CA GLN A 78 21.11 -2.30 -15.49
C GLN A 78 19.78 -3.05 -15.64
N ILE A 79 19.68 -4.23 -15.02
CA ILE A 79 18.44 -5.03 -15.04
C ILE A 79 17.33 -4.33 -14.25
N TYR A 80 17.60 -3.90 -13.01
CA TYR A 80 16.62 -3.20 -12.19
C TYR A 80 16.10 -1.94 -12.87
N TYR A 81 16.99 -1.14 -13.45
CA TYR A 81 16.62 0.09 -14.12
C TYR A 81 15.71 -0.16 -15.34
N LYS A 82 16.03 -1.19 -16.14
CA LYS A 82 15.18 -1.61 -17.27
C LYS A 82 13.80 -2.06 -16.81
N VAL A 83 13.71 -2.85 -15.74
CA VAL A 83 12.42 -3.28 -15.16
C VAL A 83 11.66 -2.08 -14.60
N PHE A 84 12.34 -1.20 -13.86
CA PHE A 84 11.78 0.04 -13.31
C PHE A 84 11.15 0.90 -14.40
N GLN A 85 11.85 1.16 -15.52
CA GLN A 85 11.31 1.97 -16.62
C GLN A 85 10.02 1.39 -17.20
N LYS A 86 9.91 0.06 -17.32
CA LYS A 86 8.70 -0.61 -17.80
C LYS A 86 7.56 -0.49 -16.80
N ILE A 87 7.83 -0.75 -15.52
CA ILE A 87 6.84 -0.64 -14.44
C ILE A 87 6.36 0.81 -14.31
N HIS A 88 7.26 1.78 -14.36
CA HIS A 88 6.94 3.21 -14.25
C HIS A 88 5.90 3.63 -15.28
N LYS A 89 6.13 3.30 -16.56
CA LYS A 89 5.17 3.58 -17.64
C LYS A 89 3.80 2.93 -17.42
N GLN A 90 3.78 1.69 -16.90
CA GLN A 90 2.53 1.00 -16.58
C GLN A 90 1.79 1.65 -15.41
N VAL A 91 2.51 2.12 -14.38
CA VAL A 91 1.94 2.77 -13.20
C VAL A 91 1.44 4.17 -13.51
N GLU A 92 2.12 4.91 -14.39
CA GLU A 92 1.69 6.25 -14.82
C GLU A 92 0.31 6.23 -15.50
N THR A 93 0.09 5.25 -16.36
CA THR A 93 -1.16 5.10 -17.14
C THR A 93 -2.29 4.39 -16.39
N LEU A 94 -2.00 3.81 -15.22
CA LEU A 94 -2.98 3.07 -14.43
C LEU A 94 -4.03 4.02 -13.83
N SER A 95 -5.26 3.93 -14.34
CA SER A 95 -6.40 4.73 -13.89
C SER A 95 -7.50 3.92 -13.23
N HIS A 96 -7.56 2.61 -13.50
CA HIS A 96 -8.62 1.71 -12.98
C HIS A 96 -8.02 0.36 -12.62
N LEU A 97 -8.63 -0.30 -11.63
CA LEU A 97 -8.35 -1.68 -11.24
C LEU A 97 -9.65 -2.45 -11.15
N ASP A 98 -9.61 -3.70 -11.58
CA ASP A 98 -10.72 -4.63 -11.45
C ASP A 98 -10.37 -5.67 -10.38
N LEU A 99 -11.25 -5.79 -9.38
CA LEU A 99 -11.10 -6.69 -8.24
C LEU A 99 -10.90 -8.14 -8.66
N GLN A 100 -11.43 -8.59 -9.80
CA GLN A 100 -11.23 -9.96 -10.26
C GLN A 100 -9.73 -10.30 -10.44
N TYR A 101 -8.92 -9.31 -10.81
CA TYR A 101 -7.48 -9.51 -11.02
C TYR A 101 -6.64 -9.21 -9.79
N VAL A 102 -7.09 -8.31 -8.90
CA VAL A 102 -6.30 -7.82 -7.76
C VAL A 102 -6.73 -8.35 -6.40
N SER A 103 -7.99 -8.76 -6.22
CA SER A 103 -8.47 -9.37 -4.98
C SER A 103 -9.81 -10.11 -5.22
N PRO A 104 -9.77 -11.35 -5.71
CA PRO A 104 -10.98 -12.16 -5.91
C PRO A 104 -11.69 -12.47 -4.58
N LEU A 105 -10.97 -12.50 -3.46
CA LEU A 105 -11.55 -12.66 -2.13
C LEU A 105 -12.51 -11.51 -1.80
N LEU A 106 -12.08 -10.26 -2.04
CA LEU A 106 -12.92 -9.09 -1.80
C LEU A 106 -14.08 -9.02 -2.81
N LEU A 107 -13.84 -9.42 -4.06
CA LEU A 107 -14.89 -9.53 -5.07
C LEU A 107 -15.97 -10.53 -4.68
N ASN A 108 -15.61 -11.65 -4.05
CA ASN A 108 -16.54 -12.72 -3.68
C ASN A 108 -17.16 -12.52 -2.29
N ALA A 109 -16.64 -11.60 -1.48
CA ALA A 109 -17.20 -11.29 -0.17
C ALA A 109 -18.62 -10.72 -0.32
N ARG A 110 -19.61 -11.40 0.28
CA ARG A 110 -21.03 -11.05 0.21
C ARG A 110 -21.65 -11.11 1.59
N ASN A 111 -22.52 -10.15 1.88
CA ASN A 111 -23.35 -10.08 3.08
C ASN A 111 -22.54 -10.33 4.36
N LEU A 112 -21.48 -9.54 4.55
CA LEU A 112 -20.66 -9.64 5.76
C LEU A 112 -21.47 -9.15 6.97
N GLU A 113 -21.16 -9.71 8.14
CA GLU A 113 -21.68 -9.20 9.42
C GLU A 113 -20.98 -7.88 9.84
N LEU A 114 -19.85 -7.57 9.21
CA LEU A 114 -19.07 -6.37 9.47
C LEU A 114 -19.84 -5.11 9.02
N ALA A 115 -19.95 -4.14 9.92
CA ALA A 115 -20.47 -2.82 9.63
C ALA A 115 -19.72 -2.14 8.48
N VAL A 116 -20.40 -1.32 7.70
CA VAL A 116 -19.73 -0.38 6.79
C VAL A 116 -18.83 0.55 7.64
N PRO A 117 -17.54 0.74 7.28
CA PRO A 117 -16.66 1.57 8.09
C PRO A 117 -17.20 2.99 8.29
N GLY A 118 -17.19 3.47 9.53
CA GLY A 118 -17.70 4.82 9.89
C GLY A 118 -19.22 4.92 10.05
N THR A 119 -19.99 3.84 9.91
CA THR A 119 -21.45 3.84 10.15
C THR A 119 -21.85 3.16 11.47
N TYR A 120 -20.91 2.51 12.15
CA TYR A 120 -21.16 1.86 13.42
C TYR A 120 -21.50 2.88 14.52
N SER A 121 -22.55 2.60 15.28
CA SER A 121 -22.81 3.24 16.57
C SER A 121 -23.45 2.22 17.53
N PRO A 122 -23.15 2.25 18.84
CA PRO A 122 -23.72 1.30 19.79
C PRO A 122 -25.25 1.31 19.79
N GLU A 123 -25.87 2.48 19.64
CA GLU A 123 -27.33 2.62 19.64
C GLU A 123 -27.98 1.91 18.44
N ARG A 124 -27.30 1.93 17.28
CA ARG A 124 -27.77 1.22 16.07
C ARG A 124 -27.60 -0.27 16.18
N GLU A 125 -26.51 -0.72 16.80
CA GLU A 125 -26.28 -2.15 17.04
C GLU A 125 -27.32 -2.72 18.01
N GLU A 126 -27.57 -2.04 19.13
CA GLU A 126 -28.61 -2.42 20.10
C GLU A 126 -30.02 -2.43 19.47
N ALA A 127 -30.29 -1.51 18.54
CA ALA A 127 -31.55 -1.45 17.82
C ALA A 127 -31.66 -2.46 16.66
N GLY A 128 -30.60 -3.19 16.32
CA GLY A 128 -30.57 -4.11 15.17
C GLY A 128 -30.61 -3.42 13.80
N ASP A 129 -30.26 -2.13 13.73
CA ASP A 129 -30.23 -1.30 12.50
C ASP A 129 -28.79 -1.02 12.03
N LEU A 130 -27.90 -2.00 12.20
CA LEU A 130 -26.52 -1.87 11.78
C LEU A 130 -26.41 -2.01 10.25
N VAL A 131 -25.83 -1.00 9.60
CA VAL A 131 -25.54 -1.08 8.17
C VAL A 131 -24.28 -1.91 7.96
N THR A 132 -24.45 -3.14 7.47
CA THR A 132 -23.35 -4.07 7.19
C THR A 132 -22.94 -4.05 5.72
N ILE A 133 -21.76 -4.58 5.41
CA ILE A 133 -21.24 -4.61 4.04
C ILE A 133 -21.94 -5.72 3.25
N SER A 134 -22.78 -5.36 2.29
CA SER A 134 -23.38 -6.32 1.34
C SER A 134 -22.36 -6.80 0.31
N TYR A 135 -21.61 -5.90 -0.33
CA TYR A 135 -20.55 -6.27 -1.28
C TYR A 135 -19.61 -5.11 -1.62
N PHE A 136 -18.46 -5.42 -2.21
CA PHE A 136 -17.52 -4.46 -2.78
C PHE A 136 -17.74 -4.32 -4.29
N SER A 137 -17.73 -3.09 -4.79
CA SER A 137 -17.82 -2.82 -6.23
C SER A 137 -16.66 -3.50 -6.97
N PRO A 138 -16.90 -4.20 -8.09
CA PRO A 138 -15.84 -4.85 -8.87
C PRO A 138 -14.80 -3.88 -9.42
N SER A 139 -15.20 -2.65 -9.74
CA SER A 139 -14.32 -1.61 -10.29
C SER A 139 -13.83 -0.67 -9.19
N ILE A 140 -12.53 -0.36 -9.25
CA ILE A 140 -11.82 0.57 -8.37
C ILE A 140 -11.19 1.66 -9.25
N ASP A 141 -11.54 2.91 -8.99
CA ASP A 141 -10.95 4.04 -9.70
C ASP A 141 -9.68 4.51 -8.99
N ILE A 142 -8.70 5.01 -9.74
CA ILE A 142 -7.46 5.55 -9.18
C ILE A 142 -7.41 7.05 -9.45
N ILE A 143 -7.21 7.83 -8.39
CA ILE A 143 -7.01 9.27 -8.50
C ILE A 143 -5.64 9.53 -9.11
N ALA A 144 -5.59 10.32 -10.19
CA ALA A 144 -4.36 10.71 -10.87
C ALA A 144 -3.56 11.72 -10.01
N SER A 145 -2.78 11.21 -9.07
CA SER A 145 -1.86 11.99 -8.22
C SER A 145 -0.58 11.21 -7.97
N LYS A 146 0.40 11.83 -7.29
CA LYS A 146 1.64 11.14 -6.90
C LYS A 146 1.38 9.89 -6.04
N GLN A 147 0.42 9.99 -5.13
CA GLN A 147 0.08 8.91 -4.18
C GLN A 147 -0.88 7.87 -4.75
N LYS A 148 -1.51 8.16 -5.89
CA LYS A 148 -2.47 7.28 -6.59
C LYS A 148 -3.47 6.59 -5.65
N PRO A 149 -4.19 7.32 -4.77
CA PRO A 149 -5.15 6.72 -3.87
C PRO A 149 -6.32 6.10 -4.64
N ARG A 150 -6.86 5.00 -4.11
CA ARG A 150 -7.86 4.16 -4.79
C ARG A 150 -9.24 4.49 -4.24
N ILE A 151 -10.21 4.72 -5.11
CA ILE A 151 -11.61 4.91 -4.75
C ILE A 151 -12.28 3.54 -4.73
N ILE A 152 -12.74 3.13 -3.55
CA ILE A 152 -13.46 1.88 -3.36
C ILE A 152 -14.90 2.21 -3.02
N HIS A 153 -15.82 1.52 -3.68
CA HIS A 153 -17.25 1.59 -3.40
C HIS A 153 -17.70 0.32 -2.68
N MET A 154 -18.38 0.49 -1.54
CA MET A 154 -19.03 -0.58 -0.80
C MET A 154 -20.55 -0.39 -0.89
N ARG A 155 -21.30 -1.48 -1.09
CA ARG A 155 -22.76 -1.47 -0.95
C ARG A 155 -23.12 -1.89 0.47
N GLY A 156 -23.90 -1.07 1.17
CA GLY A 156 -24.44 -1.41 2.48
C GLY A 156 -25.72 -2.26 2.41
N SER A 157 -26.04 -2.93 3.50
CA SER A 157 -27.31 -3.67 3.70
C SER A 157 -28.55 -2.78 3.58
N ASP A 158 -28.39 -1.48 3.80
CA ASP A 158 -29.40 -0.43 3.61
C ASP A 158 -29.63 -0.07 2.13
N GLY A 159 -28.90 -0.70 1.20
CA GLY A 159 -28.99 -0.42 -0.23
C GLY A 159 -28.32 0.90 -0.63
N ARG A 160 -27.49 1.52 0.20
CA ARG A 160 -26.70 2.70 -0.19
C ARG A 160 -25.30 2.31 -0.63
N SER A 161 -24.70 3.14 -1.48
CA SER A 161 -23.29 3.00 -1.86
C SER A 161 -22.45 3.98 -1.06
N TYR A 162 -21.42 3.46 -0.41
CA TYR A 162 -20.48 4.18 0.42
C TYR A 162 -19.15 4.26 -0.32
N LYS A 163 -18.65 5.49 -0.49
CA LYS A 163 -17.40 5.77 -1.20
C LYS A 163 -16.29 5.97 -0.18
N PHE A 164 -15.18 5.26 -0.38
CA PHE A 164 -13.98 5.38 0.44
C PHE A 164 -12.76 5.65 -0.42
N VAL A 165 -11.76 6.29 0.18
CA VAL A 165 -10.46 6.53 -0.44
C VAL A 165 -9.41 5.70 0.31
N LEU A 166 -8.91 4.66 -0.34
CA LEU A 166 -7.81 3.85 0.14
C LEU A 166 -6.48 4.52 -0.22
N LYS A 167 -5.85 5.08 0.82
CA LYS A 167 -4.50 5.64 0.77
C LYS A 167 -3.50 4.57 1.23
N GLY A 168 -2.51 4.26 0.39
CA GLY A 168 -1.44 3.31 0.75
C GLY A 168 -0.20 4.07 1.20
N HIS A 169 0.55 3.50 2.15
CA HIS A 169 1.81 4.06 2.67
C HIS A 169 1.66 5.46 3.31
N GLU A 170 0.51 5.74 3.91
CA GLU A 170 0.22 6.99 4.63
C GLU A 170 -0.27 6.66 6.05
N ASP A 171 0.21 7.37 7.06
CA ASP A 171 -0.28 7.24 8.43
C ASP A 171 -1.54 8.10 8.62
N LEU A 172 -2.70 7.46 8.63
CA LEU A 172 -4.00 8.13 8.72
C LEU A 172 -4.41 8.52 10.15
N LYS A 173 -3.57 8.27 11.16
CA LYS A 173 -3.89 8.63 12.55
C LYS A 173 -4.03 10.13 12.75
N GLN A 174 -3.26 10.94 12.02
CA GLN A 174 -3.37 12.39 12.12
C GLN A 174 -4.74 12.88 11.62
N ASP A 175 -5.16 12.43 10.43
CA ASP A 175 -6.49 12.71 9.88
C ASP A 175 -7.61 12.27 10.84
N GLU A 176 -7.49 11.09 11.44
CA GLU A 176 -8.45 10.59 12.44
C GLU A 176 -8.59 11.54 13.64
N ARG A 177 -7.46 11.98 14.23
CA ARG A 177 -7.48 12.90 15.37
C ARG A 177 -8.03 14.28 14.99
N VAL A 178 -7.77 14.75 13.77
CA VAL A 178 -8.35 15.99 13.26
C VAL A 178 -9.88 15.86 13.14
N MET A 179 -10.39 14.73 12.63
CA MET A 179 -11.83 14.48 12.58
C MET A 179 -12.47 14.41 13.98
N GLN A 180 -11.79 13.82 14.96
CA GLN A 180 -12.24 13.83 16.35
C GLN A 180 -12.33 15.24 16.93
N LEU A 181 -11.32 16.09 16.66
CA LEU A 181 -11.33 17.50 17.06
C LEU A 181 -12.51 18.25 16.43
N PHE A 182 -12.77 18.04 15.14
CA PHE A 182 -13.95 18.63 14.48
C PHE A 182 -15.27 18.13 15.07
N GLY A 183 -15.34 16.85 15.47
CA GLY A 183 -16.47 16.31 16.21
C GLY A 183 -16.71 17.04 17.54
N LEU A 184 -15.65 17.30 18.30
CA LEU A 184 -15.72 18.09 19.53
C LEU A 184 -16.20 19.52 19.26
N ILE A 185 -15.62 20.20 18.27
CA ILE A 185 -15.99 21.58 17.90
C ILE A 185 -17.47 21.64 17.52
N ASN A 186 -17.94 20.73 16.67
CA ASN A 186 -19.35 20.68 16.26
C ASN A 186 -20.28 20.47 17.47
N SER A 187 -19.87 19.64 18.43
CA SER A 187 -20.62 19.40 19.67
C SER A 187 -20.71 20.67 20.54
N LEU A 188 -19.60 21.42 20.69
CA LEU A 188 -19.57 22.68 21.43
C LEU A 188 -20.43 23.76 20.77
N VAL A 189 -20.35 23.89 19.44
CA VAL A 189 -21.15 24.86 18.66
C VAL A 189 -22.64 24.56 18.75
N ALA A 190 -23.04 23.29 18.58
CA ALA A 190 -24.44 22.88 18.73
C ALA A 190 -24.97 23.15 20.16
N GLY A 191 -24.13 22.93 21.17
CA GLY A 191 -24.42 23.27 22.56
C GLY A 191 -24.61 24.78 22.82
N GLN A 192 -23.96 25.66 22.05
CA GLN A 192 -24.16 27.10 22.16
C GLN A 192 -25.39 27.59 21.37
N ALA A 193 -25.64 27.04 20.18
CA ALA A 193 -26.82 27.38 19.38
C ALA A 193 -28.13 27.00 20.09
N SER A 194 -28.15 25.86 20.79
CA SER A 194 -29.28 25.44 21.63
C SER A 194 -29.48 26.34 22.85
N LYS A 195 -28.41 26.87 23.45
CA LYS A 195 -28.49 27.88 24.53
C LYS A 195 -29.00 29.22 24.02
N SER A 196 -28.54 29.68 22.85
CA SER A 196 -28.93 30.98 22.27
C SER A 196 -30.41 31.02 21.86
N ARG A 197 -30.98 29.90 21.37
CA ARG A 197 -32.44 29.81 21.09
C ARG A 197 -33.32 29.90 22.35
N LYS A 198 -32.88 29.36 23.49
CA LYS A 198 -33.66 29.42 24.75
C LYS A 198 -33.77 30.82 25.36
N PHE A 199 -32.92 31.77 24.97
CA PHE A 199 -33.01 33.17 25.41
C PHE A 199 -33.90 34.03 24.50
N GLY A 200 -34.26 33.57 23.30
CA GLY A 200 -35.15 34.29 22.38
C GLY A 200 -36.63 34.15 22.72
N ASP A 201 -37.05 32.99 23.22
CA ASP A 201 -38.46 32.69 23.54
C ASP A 201 -38.90 33.17 24.93
N ALA A 202 -37.99 33.73 25.73
CA ALA A 202 -38.29 34.32 27.04
C ALA A 202 -38.51 35.85 26.98
N ALA A 203 -38.54 36.43 25.78
CA ALA A 203 -38.66 37.87 25.54
C ALA A 203 -39.84 38.22 24.60
N SER A 204 -40.95 37.49 24.67
CA SER A 204 -42.23 37.82 24.01
C SER A 204 -43.40 37.70 24.97
#